data_AF-A0A8S9Z9I9-F1
#
_entry.id   AF-A0A8S9Z9I9-F1
#
_cell.length_a   1.000
_cell.length_b   1.000
_cell.length_c   1.000
_cell.angle_alpha   90.00
_cell.angle_beta   90.00
_cell.angle_gamma   90.00
#
_symmetry.space_group_name_H-M   'P 1'
#
loop_
_entity.id
_entity.type
_entity.pdbx_description
1 polymer ?
#
loop_
_entity_poly.entity_id
_entity_poly.type
_entity_poly.pdbx_seq_one_letter_code
_entity_poly.pdbx_strand_id
1 'polypeptide(L)'
;MWWNKGYQRRDKALSGIMTQVHGIAVSLRQQGRFRTLVFDSAEYMLQPHQESGFFIITRISNFTVQHYDKCSEARDLEDAYCWDDEHCKVGYTAGQSMRSPCGKLPVNWVIDIDANEHGIFTGKCKTSTNSCEIFGWCPVQEDLDTLHAGYLKSSDGAELLTDPEAEDEEHNLFHAARRSKSGYQIQYPSKDELYEPMTEVLNFTVFIKNTVEFPRFHVARQNILSWMNEDYIRTCVYKPNDKRDKYCPNFRIGDILDFAGSNKYRLLRQGGTIAITIDWRCDLDWFLERCVPRYGFLQLDNTGSAQGWPMEVARQLGHSMKTPAGPRRLLTKVNGIQFLIIVTGTAGRFNLFIFTMNFGSNLALMGLASIVCDYFLFHCTRDKNRFTRATRTVLIDADDD
;
A
#
# COMPACT_ATOMS: atom_id res chain seq x y z
N MET A 1 -22.82 -29.46 5.99
CA MET A 1 -21.75 -30.40 6.44
C MET A 1 -20.50 -30.34 5.56
N TRP A 2 -20.58 -30.67 4.27
CA TRP A 2 -19.42 -30.88 3.40
C TRP A 2 -18.82 -29.62 2.77
N TRP A 3 -19.64 -28.75 2.18
CA TRP A 3 -19.17 -27.53 1.49
C TRP A 3 -18.38 -26.59 2.42
N ASN A 4 -18.98 -26.25 3.56
CA ASN A 4 -18.33 -25.41 4.57
C ASN A 4 -17.42 -26.19 5.53
N LYS A 5 -17.20 -27.49 5.32
CA LYS A 5 -16.44 -28.38 6.21
C LYS A 5 -16.81 -28.21 7.70
N GLY A 6 -18.11 -28.23 7.99
CA GLY A 6 -18.65 -28.03 9.34
C GLY A 6 -18.27 -29.15 10.32
N TYR A 7 -17.66 -30.23 9.87
CA TYR A 7 -17.17 -31.32 10.73
C TYR A 7 -15.74 -31.07 11.26
N GLN A 8 -15.06 -30.02 10.78
CA GLN A 8 -13.69 -29.71 11.16
C GLN A 8 -13.64 -28.67 12.26
N ARG A 9 -12.73 -28.87 13.22
CA ARG A 9 -12.27 -27.78 14.09
C ARG A 9 -11.32 -26.91 13.30
N ARG A 10 -11.46 -25.59 13.44
CA ARG A 10 -10.60 -24.62 12.77
C ARG A 10 -9.61 -23.98 13.74
N ASP A 11 -8.45 -23.63 13.22
CA ASP A 11 -7.40 -22.86 13.90
C ASP A 11 -6.89 -21.74 12.99
N LYS A 12 -6.48 -20.62 13.59
CA LYS A 12 -5.85 -19.50 12.88
C LYS A 12 -4.33 -19.64 12.98
N ALA A 13 -3.63 -19.31 11.90
CA ALA A 13 -2.17 -19.35 11.90
C ALA A 13 -1.55 -18.18 12.67
N LEU A 14 -0.46 -18.46 13.36
CA LEU A 14 0.58 -17.47 13.65
C LEU A 14 1.55 -17.44 12.47
N SER A 15 2.08 -16.26 12.13
CA SER A 15 2.94 -16.09 10.95
C SER A 15 4.20 -15.29 11.26
N GLY A 16 5.32 -15.72 10.71
CA GLY A 16 6.57 -14.97 10.65
C GLY A 16 6.96 -14.69 9.20
N ILE A 17 7.50 -13.50 8.94
CA ILE A 17 7.88 -13.04 7.60
C ILE A 17 9.29 -12.47 7.66
N MET A 18 10.07 -12.78 6.64
CA MET A 18 11.38 -12.19 6.39
C MET A 18 11.47 -11.85 4.91
N THR A 19 11.94 -10.64 4.59
CA THR A 19 12.07 -10.15 3.23
C THR A 19 13.50 -9.73 2.94
N GLN A 20 13.94 -9.97 1.71
CA GLN A 20 15.22 -9.50 1.20
C GLN A 20 15.00 -8.96 -0.21
N VAL A 21 15.46 -7.73 -0.46
CA VAL A 21 15.32 -7.06 -1.76
C VAL A 21 16.68 -6.97 -2.41
N HIS A 22 16.79 -7.44 -3.63
CA HIS A 22 18.01 -7.40 -4.44
C HIS A 22 17.78 -6.55 -5.69
N GLY A 23 18.71 -5.62 -5.92
CA GLY A 23 18.72 -4.75 -7.10
C GLY A 23 19.63 -3.55 -6.87
N ILE A 24 20.02 -2.89 -7.96
CA ILE A 24 20.70 -1.60 -7.91
C ILE A 24 19.94 -0.63 -8.80
N ALA A 25 19.75 0.59 -8.33
CA ALA A 25 19.13 1.65 -9.12
C ALA A 25 20.12 2.79 -9.33
N VAL A 26 19.97 3.49 -10.45
CA VAL A 26 20.81 4.64 -10.77
C VAL A 26 19.90 5.83 -10.99
N SER A 27 20.12 6.89 -10.22
CA SER A 27 19.41 8.16 -10.43
C SER A 27 20.30 9.13 -11.19
N LEU A 28 19.77 9.66 -12.29
CA LEU A 28 20.42 10.68 -13.12
C LEU A 28 19.85 12.06 -12.78
N ARG A 29 20.76 12.99 -12.48
CA ARG A 29 20.42 14.40 -12.26
C ARG A 29 20.52 15.16 -13.58
N GLN A 30 19.43 15.77 -14.02
CA GLN A 30 19.35 16.48 -15.32
C GLN A 30 20.10 17.82 -15.35
N GLN A 31 20.42 18.44 -14.21
CA GLN A 31 21.19 19.70 -14.16
C GLN A 31 22.46 19.60 -13.30
N GLY A 32 23.62 19.70 -13.95
CA GLY A 32 24.95 19.77 -13.33
C GLY A 32 25.99 18.88 -14.01
N ARG A 33 27.27 19.05 -13.65
CA ARG A 33 28.41 18.24 -14.11
C ARG A 33 28.36 16.84 -13.47
N PHE A 34 27.35 16.06 -13.87
CA PHE A 34 26.98 14.68 -13.48
C PHE A 34 27.44 14.19 -12.10
N ARG A 35 26.50 14.02 -11.18
CA ARG A 35 26.68 13.13 -10.02
C ARG A 35 25.66 12.01 -10.13
N THR A 36 26.01 10.98 -10.89
CA THR A 36 25.29 9.70 -10.92
C THR A 36 25.25 9.16 -9.48
N LEU A 37 24.05 8.94 -8.95
CA LEU A 37 23.86 8.33 -7.64
C LEU A 37 23.48 6.87 -7.85
N VAL A 38 24.21 5.97 -7.21
CA VAL A 38 23.97 4.52 -7.26
C VAL A 38 23.33 4.14 -5.94
N PHE A 39 22.12 3.60 -6.00
CA PHE A 39 21.36 3.13 -4.85
C PHE A 39 21.47 1.62 -4.75
N ASP A 40 21.86 1.15 -3.57
CA ASP A 40 21.86 -0.26 -3.17
C ASP A 40 20.89 -0.48 -1.98
N SER A 41 20.74 -1.74 -1.57
CA SER A 41 19.85 -2.24 -0.53
C SER A 41 19.93 -1.47 0.79
N ALA A 42 21.11 -0.95 1.15
CA ALA A 42 21.30 -0.12 2.33
C ALA A 42 20.65 1.27 2.25
N GLU A 43 20.39 1.78 1.05
CA GLU A 43 19.93 3.15 0.82
C GLU A 43 18.46 3.21 0.41
N TYR A 44 17.97 2.27 -0.42
CA TYR A 44 16.58 2.26 -0.86
C TYR A 44 15.61 1.54 0.08
N MET A 45 16.11 0.67 0.98
CA MET A 45 15.27 -0.16 1.84
C MET A 45 15.13 0.46 3.22
N LEU A 46 14.00 1.13 3.46
CA LEU A 46 13.62 1.54 4.81
C LEU A 46 12.82 0.41 5.43
N GLN A 47 13.43 -0.31 6.38
CA GLN A 47 12.72 -1.33 7.14
C GLN A 47 11.85 -0.64 8.20
N PRO A 48 10.51 -0.68 8.11
CA PRO A 48 9.71 -0.38 9.28
C PRO A 48 10.04 -1.44 10.34
N HIS A 49 10.69 -1.05 11.44
CA HIS A 49 11.16 -1.97 12.49
C HIS A 49 10.06 -2.84 13.13
N GLN A 50 8.78 -2.65 12.78
CA GLN A 50 7.64 -3.31 13.44
C GLN A 50 6.52 -3.81 12.52
N GLU A 51 6.62 -3.68 11.19
CA GLU A 51 5.54 -4.11 10.29
C GLU A 51 6.00 -5.16 9.28
N SER A 52 5.11 -6.12 9.00
CA SER A 52 5.24 -7.15 7.97
C SER A 52 5.29 -6.53 6.56
N GLY A 53 6.36 -5.80 6.22
CA GLY A 53 6.43 -5.02 5.00
C GLY A 53 7.79 -4.37 4.76
N PHE A 54 7.92 -3.71 3.63
CA PHE A 54 9.13 -2.97 3.26
C PHE A 54 8.78 -1.77 2.38
N PHE A 55 9.63 -0.75 2.42
CA PHE A 55 9.49 0.44 1.58
C PHE A 55 10.62 0.48 0.57
N ILE A 56 10.29 0.69 -0.70
CA ILE A 56 11.27 0.90 -1.77
C ILE A 56 11.19 2.34 -2.24
N ILE A 57 12.31 3.05 -2.16
CA ILE A 57 12.46 4.38 -2.74
C ILE A 57 12.43 4.27 -4.26
N THR A 58 11.56 5.05 -4.90
CA THR A 58 11.40 5.11 -6.36
C THR A 58 11.89 6.43 -6.95
N ARG A 59 11.82 7.51 -6.18
CA ARG A 59 12.22 8.85 -6.61
C ARG A 59 12.73 9.64 -5.42
N ILE A 60 13.74 10.47 -5.66
CA ILE A 60 14.11 11.53 -4.73
C ILE A 60 13.39 12.80 -5.19
N SER A 61 12.54 13.36 -4.35
CA SER A 61 11.84 14.61 -4.69
C SER A 61 12.75 15.81 -4.43
N ASN A 62 13.45 15.82 -3.29
CA ASN A 62 14.36 16.91 -2.93
C ASN A 62 15.43 16.45 -1.92
N PHE A 63 16.57 17.12 -1.92
CA PHE A 63 17.58 16.96 -0.87
C PHE A 63 18.14 18.33 -0.47
N THR A 64 18.36 18.51 0.83
CA THR A 64 18.92 19.74 1.39
C THR A 64 19.99 19.40 2.41
N VAL A 65 21.12 20.11 2.35
CA VAL A 65 22.16 20.01 3.40
C VAL A 65 21.86 21.07 4.45
N GLN A 66 21.32 20.63 5.57
CA GLN A 66 20.93 21.47 6.66
C GLN A 66 22.03 21.60 7.72
N HIS A 67 22.05 22.74 8.40
CA HIS A 67 22.91 23.05 9.54
C HIS A 67 22.10 23.83 10.57
N TYR A 68 22.55 23.87 11.81
CA TYR A 68 21.89 24.68 12.82
C TYR A 68 22.17 26.16 12.59
N ASP A 69 21.14 26.92 12.21
CA ASP A 69 21.22 28.37 12.05
C ASP A 69 19.82 29.01 12.18
N LYS A 70 19.72 30.31 11.90
CA LYS A 70 18.47 31.06 11.79
C LYS A 70 18.06 31.21 10.33
N CYS A 71 16.83 30.82 10.02
CA CYS A 71 16.27 30.96 8.68
C CYS A 71 14.77 31.23 8.74
N SER A 72 14.20 31.65 7.61
CA SER A 72 12.76 31.75 7.44
C SER A 72 12.10 30.37 7.56
N GLU A 73 10.98 30.30 8.28
CA GLU A 73 10.11 29.11 8.29
C GLU A 73 9.43 28.92 6.92
N ALA A 74 9.02 27.68 6.66
CA ALA A 74 8.28 27.32 5.45
C ALA A 74 6.94 28.08 5.36
N ARG A 75 6.51 28.35 4.12
CA ARG A 75 5.33 29.18 3.82
C ARG A 75 4.02 28.41 3.74
N ASP A 76 4.10 27.09 3.74
CA ASP A 76 2.97 26.17 3.85
C ASP A 76 2.33 26.23 5.26
N LEU A 77 3.10 26.58 6.28
CA LEU A 77 2.62 26.79 7.65
C LEU A 77 1.92 28.14 7.81
N GLU A 78 0.65 28.11 8.23
CA GLU A 78 -0.21 29.30 8.29
C GLU A 78 0.20 30.27 9.39
N ASP A 79 0.53 29.71 10.55
CA ASP A 79 0.91 30.47 11.73
C ASP A 79 2.33 31.03 11.68
N ALA A 80 3.11 30.61 10.69
CA ALA A 80 4.42 31.16 10.37
C ALA A 80 4.36 32.42 9.49
N TYR A 81 3.22 32.71 8.85
CA TYR A 81 3.08 33.88 7.98
C TYR A 81 2.99 35.18 8.78
N CYS A 82 3.81 36.18 8.42
CA CYS A 82 3.97 37.42 9.16
C CYS A 82 4.21 38.65 8.27
N TRP A 83 3.84 39.83 8.77
CA TRP A 83 4.20 41.14 8.20
C TRP A 83 5.03 42.02 9.13
N ASP A 84 4.93 41.76 10.43
CA ASP A 84 5.57 42.52 11.50
C ASP A 84 6.12 41.53 12.52
N ASP A 85 7.16 41.94 13.24
CA ASP A 85 7.85 41.14 14.25
C ASP A 85 6.90 40.74 15.40
N GLU A 86 5.89 41.56 15.70
CA GLU A 86 4.88 41.27 16.75
C GLU A 86 4.05 40.01 16.47
N HIS A 87 3.91 39.61 15.19
CA HIS A 87 3.19 38.40 14.82
C HIS A 87 3.95 37.13 15.21
N CYS A 88 5.28 37.20 15.28
CA CYS A 88 6.14 36.06 15.60
C CYS A 88 6.42 36.04 17.10
N LYS A 89 5.71 35.20 17.85
CA LYS A 89 5.92 35.12 19.31
C LYS A 89 7.21 34.35 19.64
N VAL A 90 8.14 34.97 20.35
CA VAL A 90 9.43 34.36 20.74
C VAL A 90 9.20 33.06 21.52
N GLY A 91 9.89 31.99 21.14
CA GLY A 91 9.85 30.69 21.82
C GLY A 91 8.65 29.81 21.46
N TYR A 92 7.78 30.25 20.57
CA TYR A 92 6.71 29.43 20.00
C TYR A 92 7.23 28.63 18.79
N THR A 93 6.52 27.58 18.42
CA THR A 93 6.72 26.84 17.17
C THR A 93 5.55 27.12 16.23
N ALA A 94 5.78 26.95 14.93
CA ALA A 94 4.72 26.95 13.92
C ALA A 94 3.79 25.71 14.08
N GLY A 95 2.80 25.52 13.20
CA GLY A 95 1.93 24.34 13.15
C GLY A 95 0.91 24.17 14.30
N GLN A 96 0.86 25.09 15.26
CA GLN A 96 0.00 24.98 16.45
C GLN A 96 -1.36 25.68 16.26
N SER A 97 -1.50 26.49 15.21
CA SER A 97 -2.72 27.24 14.91
C SER A 97 -3.05 27.21 13.42
N MET A 98 -4.26 26.77 13.07
CA MET A 98 -4.81 26.87 11.69
C MET A 98 -5.09 28.32 11.24
N ARG A 99 -4.85 29.32 12.10
CA ARG A 99 -5.04 30.73 11.78
C ARG A 99 -3.70 31.45 11.81
N SER A 100 -3.41 32.13 10.72
CA SER A 100 -2.30 33.07 10.65
C SER A 100 -2.48 34.21 11.67
N PRO A 101 -1.42 34.60 12.41
CA PRO A 101 -1.42 35.75 13.31
C PRO A 101 -1.89 37.06 12.66
N CYS A 102 -1.69 37.23 11.34
CA CYS A 102 -2.09 38.44 10.63
C CYS A 102 -3.54 38.38 10.09
N GLY A 103 -4.27 37.29 10.30
CA GLY A 103 -5.68 37.13 9.91
C GLY A 103 -5.96 37.12 8.40
N LYS A 104 -4.92 37.05 7.57
CA LYS A 104 -5.00 37.02 6.10
C LYS A 104 -4.08 35.93 5.56
N LEU A 105 -4.59 35.14 4.63
CA LEU A 105 -3.83 34.11 3.93
C LEU A 105 -3.73 34.49 2.43
N PRO A 106 -2.72 33.99 1.70
CA PRO A 106 -2.62 34.21 0.26
C PRO A 106 -3.87 33.72 -0.49
N VAL A 107 -4.21 34.37 -1.60
CA VAL A 107 -5.35 33.95 -2.43
C VAL A 107 -5.01 32.63 -3.14
N ASN A 108 -5.94 31.67 -3.18
CA ASN A 108 -5.78 30.32 -3.76
C ASN A 108 -4.82 29.38 -3.00
N TRP A 109 -4.57 29.65 -1.73
CA TRP A 109 -3.78 28.75 -0.88
C TRP A 109 -4.64 27.59 -0.35
N VAL A 110 -4.05 26.40 -0.19
CA VAL A 110 -4.68 25.22 0.41
C VAL A 110 -4.04 24.97 1.77
N ILE A 111 -4.86 24.75 2.79
CA ILE A 111 -4.42 24.45 4.17
C ILE A 111 -3.74 23.09 4.18
N ASP A 112 -2.48 23.04 4.62
CA ASP A 112 -1.78 21.78 4.86
C ASP A 112 -1.75 21.51 6.37
N ILE A 113 -2.77 20.78 6.83
CA ILE A 113 -2.95 20.43 8.24
C ILE A 113 -1.84 19.46 8.72
N ASP A 114 -1.17 18.77 7.79
CA ASP A 114 -0.15 17.75 8.09
C ASP A 114 1.29 18.31 7.94
N ALA A 115 1.44 19.62 7.74
CA ALA A 115 2.75 20.27 7.66
C ALA A 115 3.50 20.18 9.01
N ASN A 116 4.79 19.83 8.94
CA ASN A 116 5.61 19.64 10.14
C ASN A 116 6.30 20.95 10.56
N GLU A 117 6.50 21.15 11.86
CA GLU A 117 7.30 22.27 12.37
C GLU A 117 8.81 22.05 12.17
N HIS A 118 9.56 23.12 11.83
CA HIS A 118 10.99 23.01 11.54
C HIS A 118 11.91 23.66 12.60
N GLY A 119 11.36 24.51 13.49
CA GLY A 119 12.13 25.14 14.56
C GLY A 119 11.33 26.05 15.50
N ILE A 120 12.06 26.81 16.32
CA ILE A 120 11.49 27.76 17.29
C ILE A 120 11.56 29.20 16.78
N PHE A 121 10.50 29.98 16.96
CA PHE A 121 10.47 31.38 16.56
C PHE A 121 11.42 32.25 17.38
N THR A 122 12.20 33.05 16.67
CA THR A 122 13.16 34.01 17.24
C THR A 122 12.51 35.36 17.59
N GLY A 123 11.30 35.61 17.09
CA GLY A 123 10.57 36.87 17.25
C GLY A 123 10.77 37.91 16.16
N LYS A 124 11.38 37.53 15.03
CA LYS A 124 11.59 38.42 13.87
C LYS A 124 10.81 37.92 12.68
N CYS A 125 10.25 38.84 11.91
CA CYS A 125 9.58 38.57 10.65
C CYS A 125 10.52 38.88 9.47
N LYS A 126 10.70 37.92 8.55
CA LYS A 126 11.51 38.13 7.33
C LYS A 126 10.62 38.67 6.21
N THR A 127 10.73 39.96 5.93
CA THR A 127 9.99 40.62 4.83
C THR A 127 10.31 40.08 3.44
N SER A 128 11.43 39.37 3.26
CA SER A 128 11.77 38.73 1.98
C SER A 128 10.89 37.54 1.63
N THR A 129 10.41 36.81 2.65
CA THR A 129 9.59 35.60 2.49
C THR A 129 8.20 35.74 3.12
N ASN A 130 7.95 36.82 3.86
CA ASN A 130 6.78 37.04 4.71
C ASN A 130 6.54 35.88 5.69
N SER A 131 7.63 35.31 6.21
CA SER A 131 7.56 34.24 7.20
C SER A 131 8.46 34.52 8.40
N CYS A 132 8.07 33.97 9.56
CA CYS A 132 8.79 34.13 10.82
C CYS A 132 10.18 33.50 10.74
N GLU A 133 11.17 34.16 11.34
CA GLU A 133 12.53 33.63 11.50
C GLU A 133 12.54 32.58 12.62
N ILE A 134 12.91 31.35 12.28
CA ILE A 134 13.12 30.26 13.21
C ILE A 134 14.60 30.02 13.50
N PHE A 135 14.87 29.41 14.65
CA PHE A 135 16.15 28.78 14.96
C PHE A 135 15.99 27.27 14.93
N GLY A 136 16.76 26.60 14.06
CA GLY A 136 16.59 25.18 13.80
C GLY A 136 17.49 24.70 12.67
N TRP A 137 17.02 23.68 11.95
CA TRP A 137 17.76 23.12 10.81
C TRP A 137 17.49 23.90 9.53
N CYS A 138 18.51 24.63 9.08
CA CYS A 138 18.43 25.57 7.96
C CYS A 138 19.30 25.13 6.76
N PRO A 139 18.87 25.38 5.51
CA PRO A 139 17.59 25.97 5.12
C PRO A 139 16.42 25.00 5.30
N VAL A 140 15.23 25.54 5.63
CA VAL A 140 13.99 24.73 5.67
C VAL A 140 13.67 24.23 4.27
N GLN A 141 13.19 22.99 4.20
CA GLN A 141 12.76 22.39 2.95
C GLN A 141 11.27 22.68 2.77
N GLU A 142 10.95 23.56 1.82
CA GLU A 142 9.56 23.80 1.41
C GLU A 142 9.10 22.69 0.45
N ASP A 143 7.88 22.20 0.64
CA ASP A 143 7.24 21.29 -0.29
C ASP A 143 6.63 22.10 -1.45
N LEU A 144 7.33 22.18 -2.59
CA LEU A 144 6.84 22.92 -3.76
C LEU A 144 5.51 22.37 -4.31
N ASP A 145 5.21 21.11 -4.03
CA ASP A 145 4.00 20.42 -4.48
C ASP A 145 2.72 20.98 -3.79
N THR A 146 2.82 21.43 -2.53
CA THR A 146 1.70 22.08 -1.81
C THR A 146 1.53 23.54 -2.24
N LEU A 147 2.59 24.18 -2.74
CA LEU A 147 2.55 25.52 -3.32
C LEU A 147 1.84 25.61 -4.69
N HIS A 148 1.66 24.48 -5.40
CA HIS A 148 1.10 24.43 -6.75
C HIS A 148 -0.06 23.44 -6.96
N ALA A 149 -0.79 23.06 -5.90
CA ALA A 149 -2.02 22.29 -6.03
C ALA A 149 -3.16 23.14 -6.64
N GLY A 150 -3.05 23.40 -7.94
CA GLY A 150 -3.93 24.30 -8.68
C GLY A 150 -3.84 24.11 -10.18
N TYR A 151 -4.04 22.89 -10.70
CA TYR A 151 -4.50 22.67 -12.07
C TYR A 151 -5.29 21.35 -12.19
N LEU A 152 -6.52 21.32 -11.65
CA LEU A 152 -7.59 20.56 -12.29
C LEU A 152 -8.05 21.40 -13.49
N LYS A 153 -7.62 21.03 -14.69
CA LYS A 153 -8.25 21.50 -15.92
C LYS A 153 -9.69 20.99 -15.90
N SER A 154 -10.63 21.89 -15.67
CA SER A 154 -12.03 21.72 -16.06
C SER A 154 -12.08 21.24 -17.52
N SER A 155 -12.59 20.03 -17.75
CA SER A 155 -12.90 19.53 -19.08
C SER A 155 -14.33 19.90 -19.45
N ASP A 156 -14.51 21.09 -19.99
CA ASP A 156 -15.62 21.38 -20.89
C ASP A 156 -15.12 21.24 -22.33
N GLY A 157 -15.73 20.32 -23.08
CA GLY A 157 -15.89 20.44 -24.53
C GLY A 157 -14.80 19.87 -25.46
N ALA A 158 -15.09 18.65 -25.95
CA ALA A 158 -15.06 18.22 -27.36
C ALA A 158 -13.78 18.29 -28.24
N GLU A 159 -13.47 17.11 -28.80
CA GLU A 159 -13.02 16.77 -30.17
C GLU A 159 -11.89 15.73 -30.09
N LEU A 160 -12.21 14.42 -30.09
CA LEU A 160 -12.42 13.54 -31.25
C LEU A 160 -11.31 13.67 -32.30
N LEU A 161 -10.53 12.60 -32.49
CA LEU A 161 -9.88 12.10 -33.73
C LEU A 161 -8.85 11.02 -33.32
N THR A 162 -9.26 9.74 -33.36
CA THR A 162 -8.90 8.71 -34.37
C THR A 162 -7.48 8.15 -34.22
N ASP A 163 -7.41 6.86 -33.89
CA ASP A 163 -6.22 6.00 -33.96
C ASP A 163 -5.61 5.98 -35.37
N PRO A 164 -4.30 5.71 -35.46
CA PRO A 164 -3.91 4.57 -36.28
C PRO A 164 -2.84 3.68 -35.63
N GLU A 165 -3.15 2.38 -35.71
CA GLU A 165 -2.32 1.27 -36.18
C GLU A 165 -0.89 1.06 -35.65
N ALA A 166 -0.70 -0.20 -35.26
CA ALA A 166 0.53 -0.83 -34.81
C ALA A 166 1.62 -0.83 -35.88
N GLU A 167 2.89 -0.78 -35.45
CA GLU A 167 3.96 -1.57 -36.04
C GLU A 167 5.15 -1.69 -35.06
N ASP A 168 5.73 -2.89 -35.05
CA ASP A 168 6.79 -3.39 -34.19
C ASP A 168 8.16 -2.76 -34.48
N GLU A 169 9.02 -2.66 -33.45
CA GLU A 169 10.40 -3.21 -33.40
C GLU A 169 11.39 -2.42 -32.51
N GLU A 170 12.03 -3.21 -31.64
CA GLU A 170 13.37 -3.13 -31.03
C GLU A 170 14.22 -1.86 -31.20
N HIS A 171 14.54 -1.21 -30.07
CA HIS A 171 15.57 -0.18 -30.01
C HIS A 171 16.71 -0.54 -29.04
N ASN A 172 17.84 -0.94 -29.64
CA ASN A 172 19.15 -0.97 -29.01
C ASN A 172 19.70 0.46 -28.84
N LEU A 173 20.29 0.70 -27.66
CA LEU A 173 20.99 1.91 -27.26
C LEU A 173 22.23 2.15 -28.14
N PHE A 174 22.63 3.42 -28.25
CA PHE A 174 23.85 3.96 -28.89
C PHE A 174 23.75 4.20 -30.40
N HIS A 175 23.26 5.38 -30.79
CA HIS A 175 23.91 6.31 -31.75
C HIS A 175 22.93 7.43 -32.11
N ALA A 176 23.24 8.69 -31.75
CA ALA A 176 23.04 9.86 -32.62
C ALA A 176 23.37 11.17 -31.89
N ALA A 177 24.62 11.60 -32.03
CA ALA A 177 24.98 13.01 -31.96
C ALA A 177 25.23 13.52 -33.38
N ARG A 178 24.28 14.28 -33.95
CA ARG A 178 24.44 15.60 -34.63
C ARG A 178 23.50 15.84 -35.85
N ARG A 179 22.79 16.98 -35.70
CA ARG A 179 22.49 18.07 -36.67
C ARG A 179 21.79 17.74 -38.00
N SER A 180 20.54 18.22 -38.12
CA SER A 180 20.19 19.22 -39.16
C SER A 180 18.87 19.94 -38.83
N LYS A 181 18.72 21.10 -39.46
CA LYS A 181 17.79 22.20 -39.18
C LYS A 181 16.39 21.94 -39.77
N SER A 182 15.34 22.17 -38.99
CA SER A 182 14.03 22.67 -39.44
C SER A 182 13.17 22.90 -38.19
N GLY A 183 12.54 24.07 -38.08
CA GLY A 183 11.86 24.52 -36.88
C GLY A 183 10.68 23.63 -36.49
N TYR A 184 10.89 22.84 -35.44
CA TYR A 184 9.83 22.18 -34.68
C TYR A 184 9.86 22.81 -33.29
N GLN A 185 8.75 23.40 -32.83
CA GLN A 185 8.64 23.87 -31.45
C GLN A 185 8.68 22.64 -30.54
N ILE A 186 9.85 22.40 -29.95
CA ILE A 186 10.03 21.47 -28.86
C ILE A 186 9.28 22.05 -27.67
N GLN A 187 8.21 21.38 -27.25
CA GLN A 187 7.59 21.64 -25.97
C GLN A 187 8.59 21.19 -24.91
N TYR A 188 9.27 22.17 -24.30
CA TYR A 188 10.23 21.94 -23.23
C TYR A 188 9.52 21.21 -22.07
N PRO A 189 10.14 20.19 -21.45
CA PRO A 189 9.63 19.64 -20.19
C PRO A 189 9.48 20.80 -19.20
N SER A 190 8.35 20.81 -18.49
CA SER A 190 8.09 21.81 -17.45
C SER A 190 9.27 21.87 -16.50
N LYS A 191 9.60 23.10 -16.09
CA LYS A 191 10.80 23.48 -15.34
C LYS A 191 10.87 22.89 -13.91
N ASP A 192 9.99 21.95 -13.57
CA ASP A 192 9.66 21.54 -12.20
C ASP A 192 10.05 20.10 -11.84
N GLU A 193 10.49 19.26 -12.80
CA GLU A 193 10.98 17.91 -12.49
C GLU A 193 12.51 17.86 -12.40
N LEU A 194 13.05 18.20 -11.23
CA LEU A 194 14.50 18.20 -10.97
C LEU A 194 15.11 16.78 -10.91
N TYR A 195 14.28 15.74 -10.66
CA TYR A 195 14.71 14.34 -10.57
C TYR A 195 13.74 13.40 -11.29
N GLU A 196 14.30 12.55 -12.16
CA GLU A 196 13.59 11.45 -12.82
C GLU A 196 13.39 10.27 -11.87
N PRO A 197 12.26 9.54 -11.99
CA PRO A 197 12.03 8.31 -11.24
C PRO A 197 13.00 7.19 -11.67
N MET A 198 13.43 6.37 -10.72
CA MET A 198 14.31 5.22 -10.95
C MET A 198 13.53 4.06 -11.56
N THR A 199 13.60 3.91 -12.89
CA THR A 199 12.88 2.85 -13.61
C THR A 199 13.46 1.46 -13.36
N GLU A 200 14.73 1.38 -12.94
CA GLU A 200 15.43 0.13 -12.60
C GLU A 200 14.76 -0.61 -11.44
N VAL A 201 14.03 0.10 -10.58
CA VAL A 201 13.27 -0.48 -9.46
C VAL A 201 12.28 -1.55 -9.94
N LEU A 202 11.75 -1.42 -11.16
CA LEU A 202 10.86 -2.44 -11.74
C LEU A 202 11.56 -3.78 -11.98
N ASN A 203 12.88 -3.79 -12.07
CA ASN A 203 13.69 -5.00 -12.25
C ASN A 203 14.18 -5.60 -10.93
N PHE A 204 13.86 -4.98 -9.79
CA PHE A 204 14.26 -5.49 -8.49
C PHE A 204 13.54 -6.80 -8.20
N THR A 205 14.23 -7.69 -7.51
CA THR A 205 13.69 -8.97 -7.06
C THR A 205 13.58 -8.98 -5.55
N VAL A 206 12.42 -9.41 -5.04
CA VAL A 206 12.13 -9.54 -3.63
C VAL A 206 12.00 -11.02 -3.29
N PHE A 207 12.85 -11.51 -2.42
CA PHE A 207 12.73 -12.82 -1.80
C PHE A 207 11.88 -12.70 -0.53
N ILE A 208 10.78 -13.46 -0.46
CA ILE A 208 9.89 -13.50 0.69
C ILE A 208 9.95 -14.89 1.31
N LYS A 209 10.46 -14.97 2.55
CA LYS A 209 10.41 -16.17 3.37
C LYS A 209 9.26 -16.03 4.37
N ASN A 210 8.30 -16.96 4.30
CA ASN A 210 7.16 -16.98 5.19
C ASN A 210 7.05 -18.34 5.90
N THR A 211 6.89 -18.27 7.21
CA THR A 211 6.63 -19.42 8.09
C THR A 211 5.29 -19.22 8.77
N VAL A 212 4.47 -20.26 8.81
CA VAL A 212 3.20 -20.27 9.54
C VAL A 212 3.14 -21.45 10.50
N GLU A 213 2.55 -21.23 11.66
CA GLU A 213 2.29 -22.27 12.65
C GLU A 213 0.82 -22.26 13.02
N PHE A 214 0.21 -23.44 13.11
CA PHE A 214 -1.12 -23.65 13.66
C PHE A 214 -0.97 -24.20 15.07
N PRO A 215 -0.94 -23.35 16.12
CA PRO A 215 -0.56 -23.75 17.48
C PRO A 215 -1.47 -24.82 18.06
N ARG A 216 -2.75 -24.82 17.67
CA ARG A 216 -3.72 -25.80 18.16
C ARG A 216 -3.45 -27.21 17.64
N PHE A 217 -2.91 -27.31 16.44
CA PHE A 217 -2.64 -28.59 15.79
C PHE A 217 -1.15 -28.97 15.87
N HIS A 218 -0.29 -28.08 16.38
CA HIS A 218 1.17 -28.21 16.41
C HIS A 218 1.76 -28.52 15.03
N VAL A 219 1.23 -27.85 13.99
CA VAL A 219 1.70 -28.01 12.61
C VAL A 219 2.32 -26.70 12.15
N ALA A 220 3.62 -26.73 11.85
CA ALA A 220 4.34 -25.64 11.22
C ALA A 220 4.58 -25.91 9.73
N ARG A 221 4.48 -24.86 8.92
CA ARG A 221 4.70 -24.88 7.46
C ARG A 221 5.47 -23.64 7.04
N GLN A 222 6.11 -23.73 5.88
CA GLN A 222 6.83 -22.63 5.27
C GLN A 222 6.58 -22.63 3.76
N ASN A 223 6.73 -21.47 3.13
CA ASN A 223 6.51 -21.33 1.69
C ASN A 223 7.59 -22.00 0.82
N ILE A 224 8.78 -22.25 1.37
CA ILE A 224 9.84 -23.03 0.71
C ILE A 224 9.48 -24.52 0.81
N LEU A 225 9.03 -25.09 -0.31
CA LEU A 225 8.58 -26.48 -0.38
C LEU A 225 9.76 -27.45 -0.40
N SER A 226 9.55 -28.68 0.07
CA SER A 226 10.59 -29.71 0.20
C SER A 226 11.30 -30.09 -1.10
N TRP A 227 10.65 -29.92 -2.26
CA TRP A 227 11.24 -30.21 -3.57
C TRP A 227 12.09 -29.06 -4.13
N MET A 228 12.10 -27.89 -3.49
CA MET A 228 12.84 -26.71 -3.95
C MET A 228 14.30 -26.81 -3.54
N ASN A 229 15.19 -26.95 -4.51
CA ASN A 229 16.64 -26.92 -4.31
C ASN A 229 17.16 -25.47 -4.27
N GLU A 230 18.36 -25.28 -3.74
CA GLU A 230 19.01 -23.97 -3.68
C GLU A 230 19.19 -23.33 -5.07
N ASP A 231 19.56 -24.12 -6.08
CA ASP A 231 19.71 -23.65 -7.47
C ASP A 231 18.40 -23.12 -8.05
N TYR A 232 17.28 -23.78 -7.71
CA TYR A 232 15.96 -23.34 -8.12
C TYR A 232 15.59 -22.02 -7.42
N ILE A 233 15.85 -21.91 -6.11
CA ILE A 233 15.54 -20.71 -5.34
C ILE A 233 16.36 -19.51 -5.84
N ARG A 234 17.59 -19.70 -6.34
CA ARG A 234 18.42 -18.62 -6.88
C ARG A 234 17.95 -18.08 -8.23
N THR A 235 17.23 -18.88 -9.01
CA THR A 235 16.91 -18.58 -10.42
C THR A 235 15.42 -18.43 -10.71
N CYS A 236 14.55 -18.98 -9.86
CA CYS A 236 13.12 -18.91 -10.08
C CYS A 236 12.61 -17.48 -9.95
N VAL A 237 11.56 -17.16 -10.71
CA VAL A 237 10.76 -15.94 -10.60
C VAL A 237 9.30 -16.36 -10.57
N TYR A 238 8.53 -15.79 -9.66
CA TYR A 238 7.13 -16.11 -9.48
C TYR A 238 6.30 -15.86 -10.76
N LYS A 239 5.56 -16.89 -11.19
CA LYS A 239 4.61 -16.81 -12.30
C LYS A 239 3.30 -17.52 -11.93
N PRO A 240 2.15 -16.83 -11.89
CA PRO A 240 0.90 -17.40 -11.40
C PRO A 240 0.35 -18.53 -12.29
N ASN A 241 0.60 -18.46 -13.59
CA ASN A 241 0.05 -19.41 -14.59
C ASN A 241 0.89 -20.69 -14.72
N ASP A 242 2.14 -20.68 -14.25
CA ASP A 242 3.04 -21.82 -14.39
C ASP A 242 2.85 -22.85 -13.27
N LYS A 243 2.94 -24.14 -13.64
CA LYS A 243 2.69 -25.23 -12.68
C LYS A 243 3.71 -25.29 -11.54
N ARG A 244 4.96 -24.91 -11.82
CA ARG A 244 6.10 -24.98 -10.89
C ARG A 244 6.37 -23.62 -10.24
N ASP A 245 6.48 -22.57 -11.05
CA ASP A 245 6.91 -21.24 -10.62
C ASP A 245 5.84 -20.44 -9.86
N LYS A 246 4.58 -20.90 -9.84
CA LYS A 246 3.51 -20.32 -8.99
C LYS A 246 3.76 -20.44 -7.49
N TYR A 247 4.78 -21.18 -7.07
CA TYR A 247 5.19 -21.29 -5.67
C TYR A 247 6.54 -20.62 -5.40
N CYS A 248 7.18 -20.03 -6.41
CA CYS A 248 8.49 -19.41 -6.24
C CYS A 248 8.40 -18.25 -5.24
N PRO A 249 9.34 -18.15 -4.28
CA PRO A 249 9.38 -17.09 -3.27
C PRO A 249 10.05 -15.79 -3.75
N ASN A 250 10.58 -15.76 -4.97
CA ASN A 250 11.16 -14.56 -5.59
C ASN A 250 10.14 -13.86 -6.47
N PHE A 251 9.97 -12.57 -6.25
CA PHE A 251 9.02 -11.75 -6.98
C PHE A 251 9.74 -10.57 -7.62
N ARG A 252 9.50 -10.33 -8.91
CA ARG A 252 9.96 -9.10 -9.56
C ARG A 252 8.97 -7.98 -9.25
N ILE A 253 9.48 -6.80 -8.89
CA ILE A 253 8.63 -5.64 -8.54
C ILE A 253 7.72 -5.25 -9.71
N GLY A 254 8.25 -5.21 -10.94
CA GLY A 254 7.46 -4.91 -12.13
C GLY A 254 6.25 -5.83 -12.29
N ASP A 255 6.44 -7.13 -12.08
CA ASP A 255 5.40 -8.14 -12.21
C ASP A 255 4.36 -8.02 -11.08
N ILE A 256 4.79 -7.70 -9.85
CA ILE A 256 3.87 -7.43 -8.72
C ILE A 256 2.91 -6.28 -9.07
N LEU A 257 3.44 -5.19 -9.64
CA LEU A 257 2.63 -4.04 -10.02
C LEU A 257 1.66 -4.37 -11.17
N ASP A 258 2.07 -5.22 -12.12
CA ASP A 258 1.19 -5.70 -13.19
C ASP A 258 0.06 -6.58 -12.62
N PHE A 259 0.37 -7.50 -11.71
CA PHE A 259 -0.64 -8.36 -11.09
C PHE A 259 -1.62 -7.59 -10.21
N ALA A 260 -1.20 -6.47 -9.62
CA ALA A 260 -2.08 -5.56 -8.90
C ALA A 260 -2.97 -4.71 -9.83
N GLY A 261 -2.73 -4.70 -11.15
CA GLY A 261 -3.43 -3.87 -12.12
C GLY A 261 -3.10 -2.38 -12.00
N SER A 262 -1.91 -2.05 -11.49
CA SER A 262 -1.53 -0.68 -11.15
C SER A 262 -0.81 0.05 -12.28
N ASN A 263 -0.97 1.38 -12.33
CA ASN A 263 -0.16 2.21 -13.22
C ASN A 263 1.25 2.42 -12.64
N LYS A 264 2.24 1.75 -13.24
CA LYS A 264 3.67 1.79 -12.83
C LYS A 264 4.24 3.22 -12.82
N TYR A 265 3.97 4.02 -13.85
CA TYR A 265 4.54 5.37 -13.98
C TYR A 265 4.06 6.30 -12.86
N ARG A 266 2.78 6.18 -12.48
CA ARG A 266 2.23 6.95 -11.36
C ARG A 266 2.87 6.53 -10.03
N LEU A 267 2.96 5.22 -9.78
CA LEU A 267 3.57 4.66 -8.57
C LEU A 267 5.05 5.03 -8.43
N LEU A 268 5.81 5.10 -9.51
CA LEU A 268 7.21 5.51 -9.48
C LEU A 268 7.42 7.01 -9.20
N ARG A 269 6.42 7.86 -9.50
CA ARG A 269 6.52 9.33 -9.30
C ARG A 269 5.98 9.78 -7.95
N GLN A 270 4.78 9.33 -7.61
CA GLN A 270 4.02 9.76 -6.42
C GLN A 270 4.11 8.75 -5.27
N GLY A 271 4.54 7.52 -5.55
CA GLY A 271 4.45 6.43 -4.60
C GLY A 271 3.06 5.80 -4.54
N GLY A 272 2.89 4.89 -3.59
CA GLY A 272 1.62 4.21 -3.33
C GLY A 272 1.80 3.01 -2.39
N THR A 273 0.70 2.30 -2.13
CA THR A 273 0.71 1.16 -1.20
C THR A 273 0.19 -0.10 -1.87
N ILE A 274 1.04 -1.13 -1.91
CA ILE A 274 0.72 -2.44 -2.49
C ILE A 274 0.65 -3.49 -1.38
N ALA A 275 -0.46 -4.22 -1.32
CA ALA A 275 -0.61 -5.39 -0.48
C ALA A 275 -0.21 -6.66 -1.21
N ILE A 276 0.65 -7.45 -0.58
CA ILE A 276 0.99 -8.83 -0.96
C ILE A 276 0.30 -9.76 0.03
N THR A 277 -0.73 -10.47 -0.43
CA THR A 277 -1.49 -11.41 0.41
C THR A 277 -0.94 -12.82 0.27
N ILE A 278 -0.63 -13.48 1.38
CA ILE A 278 -0.22 -14.89 1.41
C ILE A 278 -1.28 -15.68 2.19
N ASP A 279 -2.12 -16.42 1.46
CA ASP A 279 -3.23 -17.18 2.05
C ASP A 279 -2.89 -18.66 2.19
N TRP A 280 -3.04 -19.18 3.41
CA TRP A 280 -2.85 -20.57 3.78
C TRP A 280 -4.18 -21.21 4.13
N ARG A 281 -4.75 -21.98 3.20
CA ARG A 281 -5.96 -22.77 3.44
C ARG A 281 -5.63 -24.24 3.50
N CYS A 282 -5.44 -24.73 4.71
CA CYS A 282 -4.93 -26.07 4.94
C CYS A 282 -6.01 -26.99 5.51
N ASP A 283 -6.20 -28.11 4.84
CA ASP A 283 -7.04 -29.18 5.33
C ASP A 283 -6.13 -30.29 5.85
N LEU A 284 -6.03 -30.38 7.18
CA LEU A 284 -5.15 -31.31 7.89
C LEU A 284 -5.72 -32.74 7.96
N ASP A 285 -6.89 -32.98 7.34
CA ASP A 285 -7.38 -34.34 7.09
C ASP A 285 -6.64 -35.00 5.93
N TRP A 286 -6.04 -34.19 5.04
CA TRP A 286 -5.20 -34.64 3.95
C TRP A 286 -3.71 -34.55 4.30
N PHE A 287 -2.88 -35.03 3.39
CA PHE A 287 -1.42 -34.96 3.50
C PHE A 287 -0.92 -33.51 3.59
N LEU A 288 0.09 -33.29 4.46
CA LEU A 288 0.64 -31.97 4.77
C LEU A 288 1.23 -31.24 3.55
N GLU A 289 1.63 -31.95 2.50
CA GLU A 289 2.19 -31.34 1.28
C GLU A 289 1.16 -30.57 0.46
N ARG A 290 -0.14 -30.81 0.65
CA ARG A 290 -1.22 -30.07 -0.01
C ARG A 290 -1.43 -28.68 0.60
N CYS A 291 -0.93 -28.46 1.82
CA CYS A 291 -0.92 -27.16 2.48
C CYS A 291 0.20 -26.30 1.86
N VAL A 292 -0.18 -25.52 0.85
CA VAL A 292 0.69 -24.63 0.07
C VAL A 292 0.16 -23.19 0.10
N PRO A 293 1.03 -22.18 0.02
CA PRO A 293 0.62 -20.79 0.04
C PRO A 293 -0.06 -20.39 -1.28
N ARG A 294 -0.95 -19.41 -1.21
CA ARG A 294 -1.50 -18.70 -2.37
C ARG A 294 -1.16 -17.23 -2.29
N TYR A 295 -0.53 -16.72 -3.33
CA TYR A 295 -0.14 -15.32 -3.43
C TYR A 295 -1.22 -14.51 -4.14
N GLY A 296 -1.42 -13.28 -3.69
CA GLY A 296 -2.28 -12.29 -4.32
C GLY A 296 -1.68 -10.89 -4.15
N PHE A 297 -2.02 -10.00 -5.08
CA PHE A 297 -1.47 -8.65 -5.14
C PHE A 297 -2.62 -7.66 -5.31
N LEU A 298 -2.62 -6.60 -4.51
CA LEU A 298 -3.69 -5.61 -4.51
C LEU A 298 -3.10 -4.23 -4.25
N GLN A 299 -3.52 -3.24 -5.03
CA GLN A 299 -3.24 -1.84 -4.73
C GLN A 299 -4.23 -1.33 -3.68
N LEU A 300 -3.75 -0.89 -2.52
CA LEU A 300 -4.60 -0.42 -1.42
C LEU A 300 -5.00 1.05 -1.55
N ASP A 301 -4.21 1.85 -2.26
CA ASP A 301 -4.47 3.28 -2.48
C ASP A 301 -5.41 3.55 -3.68
N ASN A 302 -5.77 2.53 -4.45
CA ASN A 302 -6.72 2.66 -5.56
C ASN A 302 -8.16 2.68 -5.04
N THR A 303 -8.58 3.80 -4.46
CA THR A 303 -10.00 4.04 -4.17
C THR A 303 -10.70 4.21 -5.51
N GLY A 304 -11.56 3.26 -5.90
CA GLY A 304 -12.36 3.29 -7.14
C GLY A 304 -13.40 4.42 -7.21
N SER A 305 -13.15 5.53 -6.52
CA SER A 305 -13.99 6.72 -6.42
C SER A 305 -13.22 7.90 -6.97
N ALA A 306 -13.81 8.57 -7.97
CA ALA A 306 -13.34 9.80 -8.61
C ALA A 306 -13.21 11.03 -7.66
N GLN A 307 -13.16 10.80 -6.34
CA GLN A 307 -13.13 11.79 -5.26
C GLN A 307 -12.04 11.49 -4.21
N GLY A 308 -11.17 10.49 -4.45
CA GLY A 308 -10.00 10.25 -3.62
C GLY A 308 -8.81 11.05 -4.10
N TRP A 309 -8.20 11.85 -3.23
CA TRP A 309 -6.91 12.49 -3.50
C TRP A 309 -5.84 11.40 -3.67
N PRO A 310 -4.97 11.46 -4.70
CA PRO A 310 -3.87 10.52 -4.81
C PRO A 310 -2.97 10.65 -3.58
N MET A 311 -2.94 9.63 -2.74
CA MET A 311 -2.11 9.63 -1.54
C MET A 311 -0.65 9.43 -1.96
N GLU A 312 0.15 10.48 -1.83
CA GLU A 312 1.60 10.38 -2.03
C GLU A 312 2.24 9.70 -0.83
N VAL A 313 3.11 8.72 -1.08
CA VAL A 313 3.87 8.05 -0.01
C VAL A 313 5.28 8.61 -0.03
N ALA A 314 5.42 9.77 0.60
CA ALA A 314 6.70 10.44 0.80
C ALA A 314 7.28 10.11 2.19
N ARG A 315 8.61 9.97 2.28
CA ARG A 315 9.35 9.85 3.54
C ARG A 315 10.49 10.85 3.56
N GLN A 316 10.79 11.38 4.74
CA GLN A 316 11.96 12.21 4.97
C GLN A 316 13.06 11.40 5.66
N LEU A 317 14.27 11.47 5.13
CA LEU A 317 15.45 10.79 5.65
C LEU A 317 16.50 11.82 6.07
N GLY A 318 16.95 11.72 7.31
CA GLY A 318 18.00 12.58 7.87
C GLY A 318 19.29 11.81 8.12
N HIS A 319 20.38 12.17 7.44
CA HIS A 319 21.72 11.63 7.74
C HIS A 319 22.59 12.69 8.41
N SER A 320 22.99 12.45 9.67
CA SER A 320 23.84 13.38 10.42
C SER A 320 25.31 13.26 10.00
N MET A 321 25.93 14.40 9.71
CA MET A 321 27.31 14.52 9.28
C MET A 321 28.08 15.39 10.28
N LYS A 322 29.21 14.88 10.78
CA LYS A 322 30.13 15.66 11.62
C LYS A 322 31.05 16.48 10.72
N THR A 323 31.00 17.79 10.80
CA THR A 323 31.91 18.69 10.09
C THR A 323 32.67 19.61 11.06
N PRO A 324 33.88 20.09 10.71
CA PRO A 324 34.63 21.03 11.56
C PRO A 324 33.88 22.34 11.83
N ALA A 325 32.94 22.71 10.95
CA ALA A 325 32.11 23.91 11.06
C ALA A 325 30.83 23.72 11.91
N GLY A 326 30.65 22.53 12.52
CA GLY A 326 29.48 22.20 13.34
C GLY A 326 28.68 20.98 12.85
N PRO A 327 27.58 20.62 13.54
CA PRO A 327 26.70 19.54 13.12
C PRO A 327 25.93 19.91 11.84
N ARG A 328 25.99 19.05 10.82
CA ARG A 328 25.20 19.17 9.59
C ARG A 328 24.34 17.92 9.43
N ARG A 329 23.21 18.02 8.71
CA ARG A 329 22.44 16.84 8.30
C ARG A 329 22.07 16.94 6.82
N LEU A 330 22.08 15.82 6.11
CA LEU A 330 21.50 15.70 4.79
C LEU A 330 20.05 15.26 4.98
N LEU A 331 19.10 16.16 4.70
CA LEU A 331 17.68 15.86 4.66
C LEU A 331 17.32 15.49 3.21
N THR A 332 16.72 14.32 3.01
CA THR A 332 16.30 13.84 1.69
C THR A 332 14.83 13.47 1.77
N LYS A 333 13.98 14.08 0.94
CA LYS A 333 12.59 13.66 0.74
C LYS A 333 12.53 12.69 -0.42
N VAL A 334 11.93 11.55 -0.18
CA VAL A 334 11.88 10.42 -1.11
C VAL A 334 10.45 9.93 -1.27
N ASN A 335 10.06 9.66 -2.51
CA ASN A 335 8.79 9.04 -2.84
C ASN A 335 9.03 7.57 -3.16
N GLY A 336 8.15 6.70 -2.69
CA GLY A 336 8.35 5.27 -2.82
C GLY A 336 7.08 4.46 -2.72
N ILE A 337 7.24 3.15 -2.91
CA ILE A 337 6.15 2.20 -2.82
C ILE A 337 6.28 1.46 -1.48
N GLN A 338 5.22 1.51 -0.69
CA GLN A 338 5.10 0.74 0.54
C GLN A 338 4.48 -0.63 0.20
N PHE A 339 5.21 -1.71 0.48
CA PHE A 339 4.70 -3.07 0.34
C PHE A 339 4.28 -3.60 1.71
N LEU A 340 3.01 -3.98 1.84
CA LEU A 340 2.43 -4.60 3.03
C LEU A 340 2.19 -6.08 2.78
N ILE A 341 2.84 -6.95 3.54
CA ILE A 341 2.69 -8.40 3.45
C ILE A 341 1.66 -8.87 4.48
N ILE A 342 0.52 -9.32 4.00
CA ILE A 342 -0.60 -9.79 4.82
C ILE A 342 -0.65 -11.31 4.72
N VAL A 343 -0.36 -11.99 5.83
CA VAL A 343 -0.44 -13.46 5.90
C VAL A 343 -1.74 -13.85 6.57
N THR A 344 -2.57 -14.62 5.88
CA THR A 344 -3.77 -15.23 6.44
C THR A 344 -3.62 -16.73 6.45
N GLY A 345 -4.00 -17.38 7.55
CA GLY A 345 -3.94 -18.84 7.61
C GLY A 345 -5.09 -19.43 8.40
N THR A 346 -5.75 -20.41 7.79
CA THR A 346 -6.79 -21.22 8.41
C THR A 346 -6.48 -22.69 8.18
N ALA A 347 -6.40 -23.45 9.27
CA ALA A 347 -6.30 -24.90 9.23
C ALA A 347 -7.58 -25.54 9.75
N GLY A 348 -8.03 -26.61 9.09
CA GLY A 348 -9.14 -27.45 9.54
C GLY A 348 -8.66 -28.87 9.80
N ARG A 349 -9.11 -29.49 10.89
CA ARG A 349 -8.92 -30.94 11.14
C ARG A 349 -10.21 -31.53 11.68
N PHE A 350 -10.52 -32.77 11.28
CA PHE A 350 -11.67 -33.52 11.72
C PHE A 350 -11.73 -33.55 13.25
N ASN A 351 -12.91 -33.24 13.79
CA ASN A 351 -13.16 -33.32 15.21
C ASN A 351 -14.54 -33.94 15.46
N LEU A 352 -14.55 -35.11 16.11
CA LEU A 352 -15.77 -35.88 16.34
C LEU A 352 -16.83 -35.08 17.10
N PHE A 353 -16.44 -34.27 18.09
CA PHE A 353 -17.38 -33.47 18.88
C PHE A 353 -18.11 -32.42 18.05
N ILE A 354 -17.38 -31.73 17.16
CA ILE A 354 -17.98 -30.73 16.26
C ILE A 354 -18.85 -31.41 15.20
N PHE A 355 -18.42 -32.57 14.71
CA PHE A 355 -19.23 -33.39 13.82
C PHE A 355 -20.56 -33.79 14.46
N THR A 356 -20.56 -34.36 15.67
CA THR A 356 -21.78 -34.84 16.33
C THR A 356 -22.71 -33.68 16.70
N MET A 357 -22.17 -32.56 17.17
CA MET A 357 -22.95 -31.36 17.47
C MET A 357 -23.66 -30.83 16.22
N ASN A 358 -22.93 -30.63 15.12
CA ASN A 358 -23.51 -30.13 13.88
C ASN A 358 -24.45 -31.14 13.21
N PHE A 359 -24.14 -32.43 13.30
CA PHE A 359 -25.02 -33.48 12.80
C PHE A 359 -26.35 -33.50 13.57
N GLY A 360 -26.30 -33.42 14.91
CA GLY A 360 -27.47 -33.34 15.77
C GLY A 360 -28.34 -32.11 15.49
N SER A 361 -27.73 -30.92 15.35
CA SER A 361 -28.48 -29.71 14.99
C SER A 361 -29.16 -29.81 13.61
N ASN A 362 -28.51 -30.45 12.63
CA ASN A 362 -29.12 -30.66 11.31
C ASN A 362 -30.26 -31.70 11.35
N LEU A 363 -30.16 -32.75 12.18
CA LEU A 363 -31.26 -33.69 12.38
C LEU A 363 -32.47 -33.02 13.07
N ALA A 364 -32.23 -32.14 14.04
CA ALA A 364 -33.31 -31.38 14.69
C ALA A 364 -34.06 -30.49 13.68
N LEU A 365 -33.37 -29.89 12.72
CA LEU A 365 -34.00 -29.08 11.65
C LEU A 365 -34.94 -29.90 10.75
N MET A 366 -34.73 -31.22 10.60
CA MET A 366 -35.66 -32.06 9.84
C MET A 366 -37.05 -32.13 10.49
N GLY A 367 -37.15 -31.88 11.81
CA GLY A 367 -38.43 -31.78 12.50
C GLY A 367 -39.30 -30.61 12.04
N LEU A 368 -38.74 -29.58 11.39
CA LEU A 368 -39.54 -28.51 10.78
C LEU A 368 -40.38 -29.02 9.60
N ALA A 369 -39.92 -30.08 8.91
CA ALA A 369 -40.65 -30.63 7.77
C ALA A 369 -42.02 -31.18 8.19
N SER A 370 -42.13 -31.85 9.36
CA SER A 370 -43.42 -32.34 9.84
C SER A 370 -44.37 -31.19 10.18
N ILE A 371 -43.88 -30.14 10.84
CA ILE A 371 -44.69 -28.94 11.16
C ILE A 371 -45.21 -28.28 9.89
N VAL A 372 -44.36 -28.14 8.87
CA VAL A 372 -44.75 -27.57 7.57
C VAL A 372 -45.74 -28.48 6.85
N CYS A 373 -45.49 -29.79 6.84
CA CYS A 373 -46.43 -30.77 6.27
C CYS A 373 -47.80 -30.72 6.97
N ASP A 374 -47.84 -30.65 8.30
CA ASP A 374 -49.07 -30.52 9.08
C ASP A 374 -49.79 -29.21 8.77
N TYR A 375 -49.05 -28.11 8.62
CA TYR A 375 -49.62 -26.83 8.22
C TYR A 375 -50.31 -26.92 6.84
N PHE A 376 -49.62 -27.47 5.83
CA PHE A 376 -50.21 -27.68 4.50
C PHE A 376 -51.40 -28.65 4.54
N LEU A 377 -51.30 -29.71 5.35
CA LEU A 377 -52.33 -30.73 5.47
C LEU A 377 -53.61 -30.15 6.10
N PHE A 378 -53.51 -29.33 7.13
CA PHE A 378 -54.66 -28.72 7.79
C PHE A 378 -55.22 -27.47 7.10
N HIS A 379 -54.41 -26.71 6.37
CA HIS A 379 -54.85 -25.44 5.78
C HIS A 379 -55.05 -25.47 4.27
N CYS A 380 -54.28 -26.27 3.52
CA CYS A 380 -54.25 -26.21 2.06
C CYS A 380 -54.93 -27.40 1.35
N THR A 381 -55.24 -28.49 2.05
CA THR A 381 -55.89 -29.67 1.44
C THR A 381 -57.42 -29.54 1.39
N ARG A 382 -58.03 -30.10 0.34
CA ARG A 382 -59.48 -30.06 0.10
C ARG A 382 -60.28 -30.82 1.17
N ASP A 383 -59.69 -31.87 1.73
CA ASP A 383 -60.26 -32.73 2.78
C ASP A 383 -59.80 -32.34 4.20
N LYS A 384 -59.40 -31.08 4.43
CA LYS A 384 -58.90 -30.60 5.74
C LYS A 384 -59.76 -31.01 6.93
N ASN A 385 -61.09 -30.96 6.78
CA ASN A 385 -62.04 -31.28 7.84
C ASN A 385 -62.00 -32.77 8.24
N ARG A 386 -61.65 -33.67 7.32
CA ARG A 386 -61.49 -35.10 7.61
C ARG A 386 -60.20 -35.35 8.39
N PHE A 387 -59.11 -34.73 7.97
CA PHE A 387 -57.82 -34.88 8.63
C PHE A 387 -57.82 -34.26 10.03
N THR A 388 -58.35 -33.04 10.22
CA THR A 388 -58.46 -32.43 11.56
C THR A 388 -59.34 -33.24 12.52
N ARG A 389 -60.38 -33.92 12.03
CA ARG A 389 -61.22 -34.79 12.86
C ARG A 389 -60.46 -36.06 13.29
N ALA A 390 -59.72 -36.68 12.39
CA ALA A 390 -58.94 -37.89 12.68
C ALA A 390 -57.82 -37.64 13.70
N THR A 391 -57.15 -36.48 13.68
CA THR A 391 -56.17 -36.13 14.72
C THR A 391 -56.82 -35.78 16.05
N ARG A 392 -58.03 -35.18 16.03
CA ARG A 392 -58.75 -34.79 17.26
C ARG A 392 -59.33 -35.98 18.02
N THR A 393 -59.76 -37.04 17.33
CA THR A 393 -60.25 -38.27 17.98
C THR A 393 -59.15 -38.99 18.74
N VAL A 394 -57.91 -38.98 18.24
CA VAL A 394 -56.75 -39.60 18.90
C VAL A 394 -56.34 -38.86 20.19
N LEU A 395 -56.58 -37.55 20.29
CA LEU A 395 -56.31 -36.80 21.52
C LEU A 395 -57.34 -37.09 22.62
N ILE A 396 -58.59 -37.42 22.27
CA ILE A 396 -59.65 -37.71 23.24
C ILE A 396 -59.41 -39.09 23.88
N ASP A 397 -58.94 -40.07 23.12
CA ASP A 397 -58.64 -41.41 23.65
C ASP A 397 -57.32 -41.48 24.46
N ALA A 398 -56.48 -40.43 24.43
CA ALA A 398 -55.19 -40.39 25.14
C ALA A 398 -55.24 -39.69 26.51
N ASP A 399 -56.31 -38.94 26.80
CA ASP A 399 -56.52 -38.24 28.08
C ASP A 399 -57.36 -39.06 29.08
N ASP A 400 -57.83 -40.26 28.70
CA ASP A 400 -58.75 -41.13 29.48
C ASP A 400 -58.07 -42.35 30.15
N ASP A 401 -56.73 -42.40 30.24
CA ASP A 401 -55.97 -43.42 31.01
C ASP A 401 -55.17 -42.83 32.19
#